data_AF-A0A1U7GCP6-F1
#
_entry.id   AF-A0A1U7GCP6-F1
#
_cell.length_a   1.000
_cell.length_b   1.000
_cell.length_c   1.000
_cell.angle_alpha   90.00
_cell.angle_beta   90.00
_cell.angle_gamma   90.00
#
_symmetry.space_group_name_H-M   'P 1'
#
loop_
_entity.id
_entity.type
_entity.pdbx_description
1 polymer ?
#
loop_
_entity_poly.entity_id
_entity_poly.type
_entity_poly.pdbx_seq_one_letter_code
_entity_poly.pdbx_strand_id
1 'polypeptide(L)'
;MTCREGFGEAWKFGPVVPGVYHRFKDYWYSPVDVSVSIEIDAYSPEDLEILSGVMTTYGQLPAEELSDRTHEEPPWFDVYRRGERNVPISQESMTDWFKILVDQESHFLRRDFFRHQNRRCIAERMGLRRGKLAALAERNKDLAPWTDEG
;
A
#
# COMPACT_ATOMS: atom_id res chain seq x y z
N MET A 1 24.22 10.18 4.03
CA MET A 1 23.05 9.29 4.11
C MET A 1 21.94 10.00 3.36
N THR A 2 21.61 9.55 2.16
CA THR A 2 20.59 10.18 1.33
C THR A 2 19.22 9.73 1.83
N CYS A 3 18.42 10.66 2.35
CA CYS A 3 16.98 10.48 2.49
C CYS A 3 16.47 9.99 1.12
N ARG A 4 15.97 8.76 1.05
CA ARG A 4 15.38 8.26 -0.19
C ARG A 4 13.98 8.83 -0.25
N GLU A 5 13.76 9.79 -1.14
CA GLU A 5 12.45 10.33 -1.44
C GLU A 5 11.62 9.24 -2.13
N GLY A 6 10.60 8.72 -1.47
CA GLY A 6 9.71 7.70 -2.04
C GLY A 6 8.87 6.99 -0.97
N PHE A 7 7.74 6.42 -1.39
CA PHE A 7 6.91 5.60 -0.50
C PHE A 7 7.58 4.25 -0.18
N GLY A 8 8.35 3.72 -1.13
CA GLY A 8 9.03 2.43 -1.05
C GLY A 8 9.81 2.16 -2.33
N GLU A 9 10.15 0.91 -2.58
CA GLU A 9 10.96 0.49 -3.73
C GLU A 9 10.29 -0.63 -4.54
N ALA A 10 10.46 -0.61 -5.86
CA ALA A 10 9.94 -1.64 -6.76
C ALA A 10 10.89 -2.83 -6.84
N TRP A 11 10.58 -3.90 -6.13
CA TRP A 11 11.38 -5.13 -6.09
C TRP A 11 10.77 -6.22 -6.96
N LYS A 12 11.54 -7.29 -7.21
CA LYS A 12 11.12 -8.42 -8.06
C LYS A 12 9.75 -9.03 -7.68
N PHE A 13 9.43 -9.07 -6.38
CA PHE A 13 8.21 -9.70 -5.86
C PHE A 13 7.15 -8.68 -5.42
N GLY A 14 7.21 -7.47 -5.98
CA GLY A 14 6.26 -6.40 -5.68
C GLY A 14 6.93 -5.21 -4.96
N PRO A 15 6.14 -4.21 -4.57
CA PRO A 15 6.61 -3.05 -3.83
C PRO A 15 7.07 -3.44 -2.42
N VAL A 16 8.17 -2.86 -1.95
CA VAL A 16 8.77 -3.13 -0.63
C VAL A 16 9.09 -1.83 0.08
N VAL A 17 8.77 -1.74 1.37
CA VAL A 17 9.31 -0.71 2.27
C VAL A 17 10.63 -1.22 2.85
N PRO A 18 11.80 -0.67 2.46
CA PRO A 18 13.09 -1.25 2.80
C PRO A 18 13.34 -1.40 4.30
N GLY A 19 13.03 -0.40 5.11
CA GLY A 19 13.19 -0.47 6.57
C GLY A 19 12.40 -1.62 7.20
N VAL A 20 11.14 -1.81 6.79
CA VAL A 20 10.30 -2.93 7.27
C VAL A 20 10.89 -4.27 6.83
N TYR A 21 11.29 -4.41 5.56
CA TYR A 21 11.89 -5.65 5.08
C TYR A 21 13.19 -5.97 5.83
N HIS A 22 14.09 -5.00 5.99
CA HIS A 22 15.37 -5.20 6.67
C HIS A 22 15.21 -5.54 8.15
N ARG A 23 14.15 -5.06 8.80
CA ARG A 23 13.81 -5.43 10.18
C ARG A 23 13.37 -6.88 10.33
N PHE A 24 12.71 -7.47 9.33
CA PHE A 24 12.10 -8.81 9.44
C PHE A 24 12.66 -9.87 8.47
N LYS A 25 13.61 -9.53 7.59
CA LYS A 25 14.18 -10.42 6.57
C LYS A 25 14.73 -11.74 7.10
N ASP A 26 15.18 -11.77 8.36
CA ASP A 26 15.79 -12.96 8.96
C ASP A 26 14.76 -14.06 9.28
N TYR A 27 13.46 -13.73 9.28
CA TYR A 27 12.37 -14.72 9.38
C TYR A 27 12.17 -15.50 8.08
N TRP A 28 12.71 -15.03 6.95
CA TRP A 28 12.67 -15.72 5.66
C TRP A 28 11.24 -16.13 5.23
N TYR A 29 10.91 -17.42 5.23
CA TYR A 29 9.57 -17.96 4.93
C TYR A 29 8.80 -18.38 6.19
N SER A 30 9.42 -18.28 7.36
CA SER A 30 8.78 -18.59 8.62
C SER A 30 7.84 -17.45 9.01
N PRO A 31 6.71 -17.75 9.69
CA PRO A 31 5.89 -16.72 10.31
C PRO A 31 6.74 -15.80 11.17
N VAL A 32 6.47 -14.50 11.08
CA VAL A 32 7.11 -13.49 11.92
C VAL A 32 6.59 -13.65 13.34
N ASP A 33 7.32 -14.44 14.14
CA ASP A 33 7.06 -14.63 15.56
C ASP A 33 7.77 -13.53 16.34
N VAL A 34 7.13 -12.36 16.38
CA VAL A 34 7.58 -11.23 17.17
C VAL A 34 6.42 -10.90 18.09
N SER A 35 6.62 -11.00 19.39
CA SER A 35 5.71 -10.47 20.40
C SER A 35 5.78 -8.94 20.37
N VAL A 36 5.33 -8.32 19.28
CA VAL A 36 5.18 -6.88 19.21
C VAL A 36 3.97 -6.54 20.07
N SER A 37 4.20 -5.85 21.19
CA SER A 37 3.12 -5.21 21.91
C SER A 37 2.59 -4.09 21.01
N ILE A 38 1.49 -4.36 20.31
CA ILE A 38 0.77 -3.33 19.57
C ILE A 38 -0.05 -2.56 20.59
N GLU A 39 0.29 -1.29 20.81
CA GLU A 39 -0.55 -0.37 21.58
C GLU A 39 -1.77 0.00 20.73
N ILE A 40 -2.81 -0.84 20.78
CA ILE A 40 -4.04 -0.64 20.00
C ILE A 40 -4.69 0.71 20.32
N ASP A 41 -4.58 1.16 21.57
CA ASP A 41 -5.11 2.44 22.05
C ASP A 41 -4.39 3.66 21.44
N ALA A 42 -3.23 3.47 20.79
CA ALA A 42 -2.55 4.52 20.05
C ALA A 42 -3.23 4.85 18.70
N TYR A 43 -4.14 3.99 18.23
CA TYR A 43 -4.84 4.15 16.95
C TYR A 43 -6.25 4.68 17.16
N SER A 44 -6.69 5.60 16.30
CA SER A 44 -8.08 6.05 16.33
C SER A 44 -9.02 4.90 15.90
N PRO A 45 -10.29 4.89 16.35
CA PRO A 45 -11.28 3.93 15.87
C PRO A 45 -11.38 3.91 14.34
N GLU A 46 -11.23 5.06 13.70
CA GLU A 46 -11.21 5.20 12.24
C GLU A 46 -10.02 4.47 11.61
N ASP A 47 -8.81 4.60 12.19
CA ASP A 47 -7.61 3.89 11.71
C ASP A 47 -7.79 2.37 11.80
N LEU A 48 -8.27 1.89 12.95
CA LEU A 48 -8.49 0.47 13.20
C LEU A 48 -9.52 -0.13 12.24
N GLU A 49 -10.57 0.62 11.90
CA GLU A 49 -11.57 0.17 10.94
C GLU A 49 -11.01 0.07 9.51
N ILE A 50 -10.16 1.02 9.11
CA ILE A 50 -9.48 0.94 7.81
C ILE A 50 -8.52 -0.24 7.78
N LEU A 51 -7.69 -0.42 8.82
CA LEU A 51 -6.76 -1.55 8.94
C LEU A 51 -7.50 -2.89 8.90
N SER A 52 -8.61 -3.01 9.62
CA SER A 52 -9.48 -4.19 9.59
C SER A 52 -10.08 -4.42 8.19
N GLY A 53 -10.47 -3.35 7.50
CA GLY A 53 -10.94 -3.40 6.11
C GLY A 53 -9.87 -3.92 5.14
N VAL A 54 -8.63 -3.46 5.27
CA VAL A 54 -7.47 -3.94 4.51
C VAL A 54 -7.23 -5.42 4.80
N MET A 55 -7.18 -5.82 6.08
CA MET A 55 -6.95 -7.21 6.48
C MET A 55 -8.05 -8.15 5.99
N THR A 56 -9.30 -7.73 6.05
CA THR A 56 -10.45 -8.51 5.56
C THR A 56 -10.47 -8.62 4.02
N THR A 57 -9.87 -7.67 3.31
CA THR A 57 -9.86 -7.64 1.85
C THR A 57 -8.66 -8.41 1.28
N TYR A 58 -7.47 -8.21 1.83
CA TYR A 58 -6.23 -8.73 1.28
C TYR A 58 -5.57 -9.81 2.14
N GLY A 59 -5.80 -9.82 3.46
CA GLY A 59 -5.12 -10.74 4.39
C GLY A 59 -5.50 -12.22 4.22
N GLN A 60 -6.52 -12.52 3.43
CA GLN A 60 -6.92 -13.89 3.07
C GLN A 60 -6.28 -14.37 1.76
N LEU A 61 -5.63 -13.47 1.01
CA LEU A 61 -5.01 -13.80 -0.27
C LEU A 61 -3.59 -14.36 -0.05
N PRO A 62 -3.18 -15.39 -0.80
CA PRO A 62 -1.80 -15.87 -0.77
C PRO A 62 -0.80 -14.77 -1.17
N ALA A 63 0.42 -14.84 -0.63
CA ALA A 63 1.48 -13.86 -0.94
C ALA A 63 1.80 -13.78 -2.44
N GLU A 64 1.75 -14.92 -3.14
CA GLU A 64 1.93 -14.98 -4.60
C GLU A 64 0.83 -14.20 -5.33
N GLU A 65 -0.43 -14.37 -4.94
CA GLU A 65 -1.55 -13.63 -5.54
C GLU A 65 -1.44 -12.12 -5.27
N LEU A 66 -1.01 -11.72 -4.07
CA LEU A 66 -0.74 -10.32 -3.77
C LEU A 66 0.39 -9.76 -4.65
N SER A 67 1.47 -10.52 -4.84
CA SER A 67 2.58 -10.13 -5.73
C SER A 67 2.08 -9.96 -7.17
N ASP A 68 1.40 -10.96 -7.72
CA ASP A 68 0.89 -10.95 -9.10
C ASP A 68 -0.03 -9.74 -9.34
N ARG A 69 -0.93 -9.47 -8.38
CA ARG A 69 -1.76 -8.29 -8.38
C ARG A 69 -0.90 -7.03 -8.44
N THR A 70 0.04 -6.84 -7.51
CA THR A 70 0.86 -5.61 -7.48
C THR A 70 1.70 -5.42 -8.75
N HIS A 71 2.06 -6.49 -9.46
CA HIS A 71 2.81 -6.40 -10.73
C HIS A 71 2.00 -5.79 -11.87
N GLU A 72 0.67 -5.73 -11.73
CA GLU A 72 -0.24 -5.09 -12.67
C GLU A 72 -0.61 -3.65 -12.28
N GLU A 73 -0.10 -3.17 -11.13
CA GLU A 73 -0.41 -1.83 -10.61
C GLU A 73 0.63 -0.81 -11.11
N PRO A 74 0.19 0.34 -11.69
CA PRO A 74 1.07 1.40 -12.18
C PRO A 74 2.21 1.81 -11.23
N PRO A 75 1.99 1.98 -9.90
CA PRO A 75 3.07 2.36 -8.99
C PRO A 75 4.28 1.43 -9.02
N TRP A 76 4.06 0.14 -9.28
CA TRP A 76 5.15 -0.82 -9.43
C TRP A 76 5.51 -1.04 -10.91
N PHE A 77 4.50 -1.25 -11.76
CA PHE A 77 4.65 -1.63 -13.17
C PHE A 77 5.42 -0.58 -13.97
N ASP A 78 5.12 0.70 -13.77
CA ASP A 78 5.70 1.77 -14.57
C ASP A 78 7.20 1.96 -14.29
N VAL A 79 7.62 1.69 -13.04
CA VAL A 79 8.99 1.95 -12.58
C VAL A 79 9.86 0.70 -12.53
N TYR A 80 9.30 -0.50 -12.30
CA TYR A 80 10.10 -1.71 -12.16
C TYR A 80 10.91 -2.02 -13.43
N ARG A 81 12.20 -2.30 -13.25
CA ARG A 81 13.12 -2.73 -14.30
C ARG A 81 13.86 -3.98 -13.86
N ARG A 82 13.79 -5.04 -14.66
CA ARG A 82 14.40 -6.33 -14.32
C ARG A 82 15.91 -6.17 -14.16
N GLY A 83 16.41 -6.48 -12.97
CA GLY A 83 17.83 -6.42 -12.64
C GLY A 83 18.27 -5.13 -11.97
N GLU A 84 17.42 -4.10 -11.94
CA GLU A 84 17.66 -2.90 -11.16
C GLU A 84 17.26 -3.12 -9.68
N ARG A 85 17.92 -2.38 -8.79
CA ARG A 85 17.69 -2.42 -7.34
C ARG A 85 17.52 -1.01 -6.82
N ASN A 86 16.79 -0.86 -5.72
CA ASN A 86 16.50 0.43 -5.10
C ASN A 86 15.78 1.41 -6.03
N VAL A 87 14.90 0.89 -6.90
CA VAL A 87 14.08 1.74 -7.79
C VAL A 87 12.97 2.36 -6.95
N PRO A 88 12.95 3.68 -6.73
CA PRO A 88 11.96 4.31 -5.85
C PRO A 88 10.58 4.33 -6.50
N ILE A 89 9.55 4.09 -5.69
CA ILE A 89 8.15 4.32 -6.03
C ILE A 89 7.78 5.70 -5.47
N SER A 90 7.31 6.59 -6.34
CA SER A 90 6.98 7.96 -5.92
C SER A 90 5.71 8.01 -5.08
N GLN A 91 5.67 8.94 -4.12
CA GLN A 91 4.47 9.20 -3.32
C GLN A 91 3.30 9.64 -4.20
N GLU A 92 3.57 10.43 -5.24
CA GLU A 92 2.56 10.87 -6.21
C GLU A 92 1.89 9.68 -6.91
N SER A 93 2.67 8.72 -7.41
CA SER A 93 2.13 7.54 -8.10
C SER A 93 1.25 6.70 -7.17
N MET A 94 1.67 6.52 -5.92
CA MET A 94 0.88 5.83 -4.90
C MET A 94 -0.41 6.58 -4.56
N THR A 95 -0.33 7.90 -4.35
CA THR A 95 -1.49 8.75 -4.05
C THR A 95 -2.49 8.70 -5.19
N ASP A 96 -2.05 8.92 -6.43
CA ASP A 96 -2.90 8.88 -7.61
C ASP A 96 -3.57 7.52 -7.80
N TRP A 97 -2.82 6.44 -7.54
CA TRP A 97 -3.36 5.09 -7.62
C TRP A 97 -4.49 4.85 -6.62
N PHE A 98 -4.33 5.27 -5.36
CA PHE A 98 -5.30 5.02 -4.29
C PHE A 98 -6.40 6.09 -4.17
N LYS A 99 -6.25 7.25 -4.82
CA LYS A 99 -7.23 8.35 -4.81
C LYS A 99 -8.64 7.90 -5.20
N ILE A 100 -8.75 6.93 -6.10
CA ILE A 100 -10.05 6.38 -6.55
C ILE A 100 -10.86 5.71 -5.43
N LEU A 101 -10.20 5.32 -4.33
CA LEU A 101 -10.86 4.73 -3.17
C LEU A 101 -11.45 5.81 -2.26
N VAL A 102 -11.01 7.06 -2.41
CA VAL A 102 -11.39 8.21 -1.60
C VAL A 102 -12.42 9.07 -2.32
N ASP A 103 -12.20 9.35 -3.60
CA ASP A 103 -13.02 10.27 -4.39
C ASP A 103 -14.41 9.70 -4.71
N GLN A 104 -15.43 10.57 -4.65
CA GLN A 104 -16.82 10.21 -4.97
C GLN A 104 -17.10 10.24 -6.48
N GLU A 105 -16.44 11.12 -7.23
CA GLU A 105 -16.58 11.25 -8.68
C GLU A 105 -15.49 10.44 -9.40
N SER A 106 -15.72 9.14 -9.56
CA SER A 106 -14.91 8.27 -10.41
C SER A 106 -15.16 8.49 -11.91
N HIS A 107 -15.48 9.73 -12.33
CA HIS A 107 -16.00 10.02 -13.67
C HIS A 107 -14.92 10.15 -14.76
N PHE A 108 -13.64 10.30 -14.38
CA PHE A 108 -12.51 10.51 -15.30
C PHE A 108 -11.44 9.42 -15.27
N LEU A 109 -11.76 8.21 -14.80
CA LEU A 109 -10.86 7.10 -15.00
C LEU A 109 -11.00 6.61 -16.44
N ARG A 110 -10.03 6.98 -17.29
CA ARG A 110 -9.84 6.43 -18.64
C ARG A 110 -10.13 4.93 -18.57
N ARG A 111 -11.10 4.53 -19.37
CA ARG A 111 -11.81 3.24 -19.43
C ARG A 111 -10.91 1.99 -19.56
N ASP A 112 -9.60 2.16 -19.70
CA ASP A 112 -8.66 1.12 -20.11
C ASP A 112 -7.67 0.65 -19.03
N PHE A 113 -7.64 1.24 -17.82
CA PHE A 113 -6.78 0.75 -16.72
C PHE A 113 -7.35 -0.46 -15.96
N PHE A 114 -8.58 -0.89 -16.26
CA PHE A 114 -9.39 -1.75 -15.39
C PHE A 114 -9.36 -3.25 -15.68
N ARG A 115 -8.53 -3.74 -16.61
CA ARG A 115 -8.58 -5.16 -16.97
C ARG A 115 -8.04 -6.12 -15.90
N HIS A 116 -7.25 -5.64 -14.95
CA HIS A 116 -6.29 -6.52 -14.27
C HIS A 116 -6.69 -6.93 -12.83
N GLN A 117 -7.32 -6.06 -12.04
CA GLN A 117 -7.54 -6.37 -10.60
C GLN A 117 -8.97 -6.53 -10.08
N ASN A 118 -10.01 -6.51 -10.92
CA ASN A 118 -11.40 -6.36 -10.43
C ASN A 118 -11.54 -5.14 -9.49
N ARG A 119 -10.86 -4.01 -9.80
CA ARG A 119 -10.84 -2.80 -8.94
C ARG A 119 -12.24 -2.29 -8.59
N ARG A 120 -13.24 -2.58 -9.42
CA ARG A 120 -14.64 -2.31 -9.12
C ARG A 120 -15.09 -2.97 -7.82
N CYS A 121 -14.77 -4.25 -7.61
CA CYS A 121 -15.14 -4.98 -6.39
C CYS A 121 -14.39 -4.43 -5.16
N ILE A 122 -13.09 -4.15 -5.29
CA ILE A 122 -12.30 -3.56 -4.20
C ILE A 122 -12.82 -2.16 -3.86
N ALA A 123 -13.04 -1.32 -4.86
CA ALA A 123 -13.58 0.03 -4.69
C ALA A 123 -15.01 0.02 -4.14
N GLU A 124 -15.83 -0.98 -4.47
CA GLU A 124 -17.16 -1.18 -3.89
C GLU A 124 -17.05 -1.61 -2.41
N ARG A 125 -16.19 -2.58 -2.08
CA ARG A 125 -15.96 -3.05 -0.69
C ARG A 125 -15.37 -1.97 0.22
N MET A 126 -14.47 -1.15 -0.32
CA MET A 126 -13.89 0.01 0.37
C MET A 126 -14.78 1.25 0.28
N GLY A 127 -15.73 1.27 -0.65
CA GLY A 127 -16.66 2.37 -0.91
C GLY A 127 -17.49 2.76 0.30
N LEU A 128 -17.89 1.77 1.12
CA LEU A 128 -18.59 1.99 2.39
C LEU A 128 -17.78 2.83 3.39
N ARG A 129 -16.46 2.89 3.22
CA ARG A 129 -15.52 3.60 4.11
C ARG A 129 -14.99 4.90 3.50
N ARG A 130 -15.49 5.34 2.34
CA ARG A 130 -14.99 6.54 1.62
C ARG A 130 -14.89 7.79 2.49
N GLY A 131 -15.93 8.10 3.27
CA GLY A 131 -15.91 9.27 4.16
C GLY A 131 -14.80 9.18 5.22
N LYS A 132 -14.56 7.99 5.77
CA LYS A 132 -13.50 7.74 6.75
C LYS A 132 -12.11 7.78 6.09
N LEU A 133 -11.98 7.22 4.88
CA LEU A 133 -10.75 7.31 4.09
C LEU A 133 -10.41 8.76 3.73
N ALA A 134 -11.39 9.58 3.37
CA ALA A 134 -11.19 11.00 3.09
C ALA A 134 -10.74 11.78 4.35
N ALA A 135 -11.39 11.54 5.49
CA ALA A 135 -10.98 12.14 6.76
C ALA A 135 -9.56 11.71 7.18
N LEU A 136 -9.21 10.44 6.95
CA LEU A 136 -7.87 9.91 7.21
C LEU A 136 -6.82 10.54 6.30
N ALA A 137 -7.11 10.66 5.01
CA ALA A 137 -6.22 11.28 4.03
C ALA A 137 -5.97 12.75 4.37
N GLU A 138 -7.01 13.51 4.74
CA GLU A 138 -6.87 14.91 5.14
C GLU A 138 -6.07 15.06 6.44
N ARG A 139 -6.29 14.20 7.44
CA ARG A 139 -5.54 14.19 8.70
C ARG A 139 -4.05 13.92 8.49
N ASN A 140 -3.72 13.09 7.50
CA ASN A 140 -2.36 12.60 7.25
C ASN A 140 -1.66 13.25 6.06
N LYS A 141 -2.25 14.30 5.45
CA LYS A 141 -1.74 14.93 4.22
C LYS A 141 -0.30 15.48 4.34
N ASP A 142 0.08 15.87 5.56
CA ASP A 142 1.38 16.47 5.88
C ASP A 142 2.35 15.45 6.50
N LEU A 143 1.95 14.17 6.66
CA LEU A 143 2.86 13.14 7.13
C LEU A 143 3.95 12.92 6.08
N ALA A 144 5.20 13.05 6.51
CA ALA A 144 6.34 12.66 5.68
C ALA A 144 6.21 11.17 5.32
N PRO A 145 6.53 10.77 4.08
CA PRO A 145 6.63 9.36 3.74
C PRO A 145 7.64 8.69 4.67
N TRP A 146 7.37 7.42 4.99
CA TRP A 146 8.09 6.60 5.96
C TRP A 146 9.55 7.01 6.13
N THR A 147 9.88 7.67 7.24
CA THR A 147 11.27 7.95 7.58
C THR A 147 11.86 6.67 8.14
N ASP A 148 12.87 6.12 7.46
CA ASP A 148 13.72 5.06 8.02
C ASP A 148 14.44 5.63 9.25
N GLU A 149 13.81 5.53 10.43
CA GLU A 149 14.51 5.65 11.69
C GLU A 149 15.27 4.34 11.95
N GLY A 150 16.40 4.19 11.25
CA GLY A 150 17.54 3.33 11.63
C GLY A 150 17.29 1.83 11.77
#